data_AF-G9KX82-F1
#
_entry.id   AF-G9KX82-F1
#
_cell.length_a   1.000
_cell.length_b   1.000
_cell.length_c   1.000
_cell.angle_alpha   90.00
_cell.angle_beta   90.00
_cell.angle_gamma   90.00
#
_symmetry.space_group_name_H-M   'P 1'
#
loop_
_entity.id
_entity.type
_entity.pdbx_description
1 polymer ?
#
loop_
_entity_poly.entity_id
_entity_poly.type
_entity_poly.pdbx_seq_one_letter_code
_entity_poly.pdbx_strand_id
1 'polypeptide(L)'
;PGNISKNCTSHGWSEMFPDFVDACGYSDAEDDSKITFYVLVKAVYTLGYSVSLMSLTTGSLILCLFRKLHCTRNYIHLNLFVS
;
A
#
# COMPACT_ATOMS: atom_id res chain seq x y z
N PRO A 1 -3.49 -27.08 13.07
CA PRO A 1 -2.12 -27.62 13.30
C PRO A 1 -1.88 -28.76 12.30
N GLY A 2 -1.07 -28.53 11.26
CA GLY A 2 -0.76 -29.53 10.25
C GLY A 2 0.26 -30.55 10.78
N ASN A 3 0.08 -31.83 10.43
CA ASN A 3 1.09 -32.85 10.67
C ASN A 3 1.94 -33.03 9.41
N ILE A 4 3.26 -33.15 9.57
CA ILE A 4 4.16 -33.42 8.46
C ILE A 4 5.00 -34.62 8.83
N SER A 5 5.08 -35.61 7.93
CA SER A 5 5.75 -36.87 8.17
C SER A 5 6.87 -37.12 7.15
N LYS A 6 7.95 -37.75 7.63
CA LYS A 6 9.01 -38.33 6.80
C LYS A 6 9.30 -39.72 7.32
N ASN A 7 9.53 -40.66 6.42
CA ASN A 7 9.84 -42.03 6.77
C ASN A 7 11.34 -42.31 6.57
N CYS A 8 11.97 -43.02 7.49
CA CYS A 8 13.37 -43.40 7.34
C CYS A 8 13.46 -44.78 6.69
N THR A 9 14.14 -44.88 5.56
CA THR A 9 14.35 -46.13 4.81
C THR A 9 15.83 -46.49 4.79
N SER A 10 16.18 -47.72 4.41
CA SER A 10 17.57 -48.17 4.25
C SER A 10 18.36 -47.34 3.22
N HIS A 11 17.66 -46.64 2.32
CA HIS A 11 18.23 -45.74 1.31
C HIS A 11 18.29 -44.27 1.76
N GLY A 12 17.81 -43.95 2.97
CA GLY A 12 17.73 -42.59 3.52
C GLY A 12 16.30 -42.14 3.83
N TRP A 13 16.13 -40.84 4.07
CA TRP A 13 14.82 -40.24 4.35
C TRP A 13 13.94 -40.18 3.10
N SER A 14 12.66 -40.55 3.24
CA SER A 14 11.64 -40.35 2.22
C SER A 14 11.33 -38.87 2.01
N GLU A 15 10.66 -38.56 0.91
CA GLU A 15 10.06 -37.25 0.69
C GLU A 15 9.03 -36.92 1.78
N MET A 16 8.79 -35.63 1.96
CA MET A 16 7.96 -35.08 3.02
C MET A 16 6.50 -35.13 2.59
N PHE A 17 5.64 -35.70 3.44
CA PHE A 17 4.22 -35.89 3.12
C PHE A 17 3.30 -35.57 4.32
N PRO A 18 2.16 -34.88 4.11
CA PRO A 18 1.81 -34.13 2.88
C PRO A 18 2.79 -32.98 2.62
N ASP A 19 2.74 -32.40 1.40
CA ASP A 19 3.61 -31.27 1.04
C ASP A 19 3.43 -30.13 2.06
N PHE A 20 4.51 -29.42 2.34
CA PHE A 20 4.50 -28.34 3.31
C PHE A 20 3.46 -27.26 2.98
N VAL A 21 3.28 -26.96 1.69
CA VAL A 21 2.33 -25.95 1.20
C VAL A 21 0.89 -26.37 1.54
N ASP A 22 0.56 -27.64 1.32
CA ASP A 22 -0.75 -28.22 1.62
C ASP A 22 -1.00 -28.34 3.13
N ALA A 23 0.00 -28.82 3.89
CA ALA A 23 -0.09 -28.99 5.34
C ALA A 23 -0.27 -27.67 6.10
N CYS A 24 0.33 -26.60 5.57
CA CYS A 24 0.21 -25.24 6.10
C CYS A 24 -1.06 -24.53 5.62
N GLY A 25 -1.77 -25.08 4.63
CA GLY A 25 -2.96 -24.48 4.04
C GLY A 25 -2.66 -23.19 3.29
N TYR A 26 -1.52 -23.13 2.59
CA TYR A 26 -1.17 -22.01 1.75
C TYR A 26 -1.98 -22.08 0.44
N SER A 27 -2.98 -21.20 0.31
CA SER A 27 -3.82 -21.09 -0.89
C SER A 27 -3.37 -19.89 -1.73
N ASP A 28 -2.72 -20.14 -2.87
CA ASP A 28 -2.27 -19.09 -3.83
C ASP A 28 -3.40 -18.15 -4.28
N ALA A 29 -4.63 -18.68 -4.42
CA ALA A 29 -5.77 -17.92 -4.93
C ALA A 29 -6.22 -16.77 -4.01
N GLU A 30 -6.06 -16.93 -2.69
CA GLU A 30 -6.42 -15.89 -1.72
C GLU A 30 -5.36 -14.79 -1.61
N ASP A 31 -4.10 -15.14 -1.89
CA ASP A 31 -2.99 -14.20 -1.82
C ASP A 31 -2.99 -13.27 -3.05
N ASP A 32 -3.16 -13.80 -4.26
CA ASP A 32 -3.15 -13.00 -5.50
C ASP A 32 -4.24 -11.90 -5.50
N SER A 33 -5.43 -12.23 -5.00
CA SER A 33 -6.53 -11.27 -4.83
C SER A 33 -6.19 -10.16 -3.82
N LYS A 34 -5.54 -10.54 -2.70
CA LYS A 34 -5.09 -9.58 -1.67
C LYS A 34 -3.98 -8.69 -2.22
N ILE A 35 -2.99 -9.26 -2.91
CA ILE A 35 -1.88 -8.53 -3.53
C ILE A 35 -2.44 -7.50 -4.54
N THR A 36 -3.37 -7.91 -5.39
CA THR A 36 -4.03 -7.00 -6.35
C THR A 36 -4.77 -5.87 -5.64
N PHE A 37 -5.53 -6.18 -4.59
CA PHE A 37 -6.22 -5.17 -3.79
C PHE A 37 -5.25 -4.17 -3.14
N TYR A 38 -4.16 -4.65 -2.54
CA TYR A 38 -3.13 -3.80 -1.93
C TYR A 38 -2.46 -2.88 -2.95
N VAL A 39 -2.15 -3.39 -4.15
CA VAL A 39 -1.58 -2.58 -5.24
C VAL A 39 -2.55 -1.48 -5.66
N LEU A 40 -3.83 -1.80 -5.81
CA LEU A 40 -4.86 -0.84 -6.21
C LEU A 40 -5.05 0.25 -5.14
N VAL A 41 -5.16 -0.13 -3.87
CA VAL A 41 -5.26 0.80 -2.74
C VAL A 41 -4.03 1.71 -2.67
N LYS A 42 -2.83 1.14 -2.83
CA LYS A 42 -1.59 1.91 -2.84
C LYS A 42 -1.56 2.90 -4.00
N ALA A 43 -1.96 2.49 -5.20
CA ALA A 43 -2.04 3.36 -6.37
C ALA A 43 -3.03 4.51 -6.15
N VAL A 44 -4.24 4.22 -5.66
CA VAL A 44 -5.26 5.24 -5.35
C VAL A 44 -4.76 6.21 -4.29
N TYR A 45 -4.14 5.71 -3.22
CA TYR A 45 -3.54 6.55 -2.18
C TYR A 45 -2.47 7.49 -2.77
N THR A 46 -1.54 6.97 -3.56
CA THR A 46 -0.47 7.77 -4.17
C THR A 46 -1.01 8.81 -5.14
N LEU A 47 -1.96 8.42 -5.99
CA LEU A 47 -2.60 9.34 -6.93
C LEU A 47 -3.41 10.42 -6.19
N GLY A 48 -4.20 10.02 -5.19
CA GLY A 48 -5.00 10.95 -4.39
C GLY A 48 -4.13 11.96 -3.65
N TYR A 49 -3.02 11.50 -3.06
CA TYR A 49 -2.08 12.39 -2.38
C TYR A 49 -1.39 13.34 -3.37
N SER A 50 -0.96 12.84 -4.52
CA SER A 50 -0.36 13.66 -5.58
C SER A 50 -1.31 14.74 -6.08
N VAL A 51 -2.57 14.40 -6.36
CA VAL A 51 -3.59 15.36 -6.81
C VAL A 51 -3.89 16.39 -5.73
N SER A 52 -3.98 15.96 -4.46
CA SER A 52 -4.20 16.86 -3.33
C SER A 52 -3.06 17.87 -3.22
N LEU A 53 -1.80 17.41 -3.29
CA LEU A 53 -0.62 18.28 -3.30
C LEU A 53 -0.61 19.24 -4.49
N MET A 54 -0.96 18.78 -5.70
CA MET A 54 -1.03 19.64 -6.89
C MET A 54 -2.12 20.71 -6.75
N SER A 55 -3.29 20.37 -6.22
CA SER A 55 -4.38 21.31 -5.96
C SER A 55 -3.98 22.35 -4.93
N LEU A 56 -3.40 21.91 -3.80
CA LEU A 56 -2.86 22.77 -2.74
C LEU A 56 -1.82 23.74 -3.26
N THR A 57 -0.82 23.23 -3.99
CA THR A 57 0.27 24.04 -4.53
C THR A 57 -0.22 25.04 -5.56
N THR A 58 -1.11 24.63 -6.47
CA THR A 58 -1.72 25.52 -7.45
C THR A 58 -2.55 26.62 -6.78
N GLY A 59 -3.40 26.27 -5.81
CA GLY A 59 -4.16 27.24 -5.02
C GLY A 59 -3.25 28.23 -4.29
N SER A 60 -2.19 27.71 -3.68
CA SER A 60 -1.19 28.53 -2.99
C SER A 60 -0.46 29.49 -3.93
N LEU A 61 -0.05 29.02 -5.11
CA LEU A 61 0.61 29.83 -6.14
C LEU A 61 -0.31 30.94 -6.66
N ILE A 62 -1.59 30.64 -6.93
CA ILE A 62 -2.57 31.65 -7.35
C ILE A 62 -2.68 32.74 -6.28
N LEU A 63 -2.85 32.36 -5.01
CA LEU A 63 -2.97 33.29 -3.89
C LEU A 63 -1.72 34.15 -3.69
N CYS A 64 -0.52 33.62 -3.97
CA CYS A 64 0.75 34.35 -3.91
C CYS A 64 0.99 35.29 -5.11
N LEU A 65 0.60 34.88 -6.32
CA LEU A 65 0.85 35.65 -7.55
C LEU A 65 -0.09 36.86 -7.67
N PHE A 66 -1.34 36.74 -7.22
CA PHE A 66 -2.26 37.87 -7.17
C PHE A 66 -1.90 38.80 -6.00
N ARG A 67 -0.94 39.72 -6.21
CA ARG A 67 -0.52 40.78 -5.26
C ARG A 67 -1.67 41.61 -4.67
N LYS A 68 -2.84 41.62 -5.30
CA LYS A 68 -4.07 42.27 -4.80
C LYS A 68 -4.78 41.50 -3.67
N LEU A 69 -4.44 40.22 -3.44
CA LEU A 69 -5.00 39.32 -2.42
C LEU A 69 -4.02 39.05 -1.26
N HIS A 70 -2.83 39.66 -1.28
CA HIS A 70 -1.80 39.61 -0.22
C HIS A 70 -2.22 40.39 1.04
N CYS A 71 -3.33 40.00 1.67
CA CYS A 71 -3.67 40.42 3.03
C CYS A 71 -3.24 39.31 4.01
N THR A 72 -2.91 39.66 5.25
CA THR A 72 -2.61 38.75 6.37
C THR A 72 -3.64 37.62 6.56
N ARG A 73 -4.87 37.80 6.06
CA ARG A 73 -5.92 36.77 6.02
C ARG A 73 -5.61 35.61 5.07
N ASN A 74 -4.95 35.88 3.94
CA ASN A 74 -4.60 34.86 2.95
C ASN A 74 -3.45 33.96 3.42
N TYR A 75 -2.61 34.46 4.32
CA TYR A 75 -1.53 33.72 4.95
C TYR A 75 -2.02 32.60 5.88
N ILE A 76 -3.15 32.81 6.57
CA ILE A 76 -3.78 31.79 7.43
C ILE A 76 -4.36 30.64 6.59
N HIS A 77 -4.95 30.97 5.44
CA HIS A 77 -5.43 29.95 4.48
C HIS A 77 -4.28 29.12 3.90
N LEU A 78 -3.16 29.74 3.56
CA LEU A 78 -1.94 29.03 3.13
C LEU A 78 -1.39 28.10 4.21
N ASN A 79 -1.38 28.53 5.47
CA ASN A 79 -0.93 27.70 6.60
C ASN A 79 -1.86 26.50 6.84
N LEU A 80 -3.15 26.62 6.54
CA LEU A 80 -4.12 25.51 6.61
C LEU A 80 -4.04 24.57 5.41
N PHE A 81 -3.57 25.04 4.25
CA PHE A 81 -3.25 24.17 3.13
C PHE A 81 -1.92 23.43 3.34
N VAL A 82 -0.93 24.05 3.98
CA VAL A 82 0.38 23.43 4.24
C VAL A 82 0.37 22.45 5.44
N SER A 83 -0.50 22.68 6.43
CA SER A 83 -0.62 21.85 7.65
C SER A 83 -1.62 20.72 7.49
#